data_AF-A0A833SJK0-F1
#
_entry.id   AF-A0A833SJK0-F1
#
_cell.length_a   1.000
_cell.length_b   1.000
_cell.length_c   1.000
_cell.angle_alpha   90.00
_cell.angle_beta   90.00
_cell.angle_gamma   90.00
#
_symmetry.space_group_name_H-M   'P 1'
#
loop_
_entity.id
_entity.type
_entity.pdbx_description
1 polymer ?
#
loop_
_entity_poly.entity_id
_entity_poly.type
_entity_poly.pdbx_seq_one_letter_code
_entity_poly.pdbx_strand_id
1 'polypeptide(L)'
;MDLVVSDQTAATTAQTDPSTARPEDESTLLDRIDKLHRLIQQVKERQEKANSEGQVDNTLSKSLKLYQQRLEHYETRLTALD
;
A
#
# COMPACT_ATOMS: atom_id res chain seq x y z
N MET A 1 1.79 56.59 11.29
CA MET A 1 2.04 56.05 9.95
C MET A 1 2.27 54.56 10.13
N ASP A 2 1.28 53.78 9.69
CA ASP A 2 1.25 52.32 9.76
C ASP A 2 2.11 51.76 8.62
N LEU A 3 3.07 50.87 8.92
CA LEU A 3 3.90 50.23 7.90
C LEU A 3 3.86 48.71 8.08
N VAL A 4 2.84 48.13 7.45
CA VAL A 4 2.80 46.86 6.73
C VAL A 4 3.90 45.85 7.10
N VAL A 5 3.43 44.83 7.82
CA VAL A 5 3.94 43.45 7.85
C VAL A 5 4.12 42.90 6.44
N SER A 6 5.32 42.42 6.13
CA SER A 6 5.60 41.11 5.50
C SER A 6 6.92 41.15 4.73
N ASP A 7 7.93 40.41 5.20
CA ASP A 7 8.88 39.80 4.27
C ASP A 7 9.38 38.45 4.79
N GLN A 8 8.64 37.42 4.36
CA GLN A 8 9.15 36.18 3.79
C GLN A 8 10.21 35.41 4.61
N THR A 9 9.76 34.73 5.66
CA THR A 9 10.33 33.42 6.01
C THR A 9 10.08 32.47 4.85
N ALA A 10 11.12 32.17 4.08
CA ALA A 10 11.14 31.06 3.14
C ALA A 10 10.95 29.74 3.92
N ALA A 11 9.69 29.37 4.13
CA ALA A 11 9.34 27.99 4.42
C ALA A 11 9.63 27.22 3.13
N THR A 12 10.75 26.49 3.10
CA THR A 12 10.94 25.39 2.16
C THR A 12 9.88 24.34 2.47
N THR A 13 8.67 24.57 1.98
CA THR A 13 7.74 23.49 1.72
C THR A 13 8.44 22.65 0.67
N ALA A 14 9.02 21.54 1.11
CA ALA A 14 9.19 20.39 0.24
C ALA A 14 7.79 20.04 -0.25
N GLN A 15 7.37 20.68 -1.34
CA GLN A 15 6.35 20.16 -2.21
C GLN A 15 6.96 18.86 -2.70
N THR A 16 6.61 17.76 -2.03
CA THR A 16 6.78 16.44 -2.60
C THR A 16 5.97 16.47 -3.88
N ASP A 17 6.65 16.67 -5.01
CA ASP A 17 6.06 16.58 -6.32
C ASP A 17 5.24 15.28 -6.36
N PRO A 18 3.92 15.32 -6.61
CA PRO A 18 3.15 14.11 -6.86
C PRO A 18 3.45 13.54 -8.26
N SER A 19 4.49 14.04 -8.93
CA SER A 19 4.72 13.86 -10.36
C SER A 19 6.11 13.31 -10.63
N THR A 20 6.43 12.17 -10.03
CA THR A 20 7.18 11.14 -10.75
C THR A 20 6.69 9.79 -10.24
N ALA A 21 5.54 9.35 -10.74
CA ALA A 21 5.29 7.93 -10.85
C ALA A 21 6.40 7.39 -11.76
N ARG A 22 7.57 7.11 -11.17
CA ARG A 22 8.63 6.35 -11.83
C ARG A 22 7.92 5.10 -12.37
N PRO A 23 8.09 4.76 -13.66
CA PRO A 23 7.53 3.52 -14.18
C PRO A 23 7.96 2.44 -13.19
N GLU A 24 6.97 1.81 -12.56
CA GLU A 24 7.26 0.83 -11.53
C GLU A 24 7.91 -0.34 -12.25
N ASP A 25 9.21 -0.53 -12.02
CA ASP A 25 10.00 -1.57 -12.68
C ASP A 25 9.32 -2.93 -12.47
N GLU A 26 9.27 -3.80 -13.48
CA GLU A 26 8.65 -5.13 -13.43
C GLU A 26 9.10 -5.93 -12.19
N SER A 27 10.39 -5.88 -11.89
CA SER A 27 10.98 -6.47 -10.67
C SER A 27 10.35 -5.94 -9.37
N THR A 28 10.01 -4.65 -9.31
CA THR A 28 9.32 -4.06 -8.16
C THR A 28 7.88 -4.55 -8.05
N LEU A 29 7.19 -4.77 -9.17
CA LEU A 29 5.85 -5.35 -9.18
C LEU A 29 5.87 -6.81 -8.71
N LEU A 30 6.82 -7.61 -9.22
CA LEU A 30 7.04 -8.99 -8.79
C LEU A 30 7.33 -9.08 -7.28
N ASP A 31 8.22 -8.24 -6.75
CA ASP A 31 8.51 -8.17 -5.31
C ASP A 31 7.27 -7.86 -4.46
N ARG A 32 6.38 -6.99 -4.97
CA ARG A 32 5.13 -6.63 -4.28
C ARG A 32 4.10 -7.76 -4.33
N ILE A 33 3.99 -8.45 -5.47
CA ILE A 33 3.16 -9.64 -5.64
C ILE A 33 3.60 -10.73 -4.67
N ASP A 34 4.89 -11.03 -4.60
CA ASP A 34 5.44 -12.03 -3.68
C ASP A 34 5.18 -11.69 -2.21
N LYS A 35 5.33 -10.41 -1.83
CA LYS A 35 4.99 -9.94 -0.48
C LYS A 35 3.50 -10.13 -0.17
N LEU A 36 2.62 -9.84 -1.12
CA LEU A 36 1.18 -10.02 -0.94
C LEU A 36 0.81 -11.48 -0.78
N HIS A 37 1.39 -12.39 -1.57
CA HIS A 37 1.20 -13.83 -1.39
C HIS A 37 1.57 -14.29 0.02
N ARG A 38 2.73 -13.86 0.53
CA ARG A 38 3.17 -14.19 1.89
C ARG A 38 2.22 -13.63 2.96
N LEU A 39 1.77 -12.39 2.82
CA LEU A 39 0.83 -11.77 3.76
C LEU A 39 -0.54 -12.48 3.75
N ILE A 40 -1.06 -12.80 2.58
CA ILE A 40 -2.31 -13.55 2.41
C ILE A 40 -2.20 -14.91 3.12
N GLN A 41 -1.11 -15.63 2.91
CA GLN A 41 -0.88 -16.93 3.54
C GLN A 41 -0.82 -16.80 5.06
N GLN A 42 -0.06 -15.82 5.57
CA GLN A 42 0.03 -15.57 7.01
C GLN A 42 -1.33 -15.20 7.64
N VAL A 43 -2.14 -14.40 6.94
CA VAL A 43 -3.48 -14.04 7.43
C VAL A 43 -4.40 -15.26 7.46
N LYS A 44 -4.34 -16.13 6.44
CA LYS A 44 -5.11 -17.39 6.41
C LYS A 44 -4.72 -18.31 7.57
N GLU A 45 -3.43 -18.50 7.82
CA GLU A 45 -2.94 -19.30 8.95
C GLU A 45 -3.42 -18.74 10.29
N ARG A 46 -3.39 -17.41 10.46
CA ARG A 46 -3.92 -16.76 11.66
C ARG A 46 -5.43 -16.92 11.80
N GLN A 47 -6.18 -16.86 10.70
CA GLN A 47 -7.62 -17.11 10.71
C GLN A 47 -7.96 -18.56 11.07
N GLU A 48 -7.22 -19.52 10.53
CA GLU A 48 -7.39 -20.94 10.85
C GLU A 48 -7.10 -21.20 12.34
N LYS A 49 -6.02 -20.62 12.87
CA LYS A 49 -5.71 -20.66 14.29
C LYS A 49 -6.82 -20.03 15.14
N ALA A 50 -7.27 -18.82 14.80
CA ALA A 50 -8.34 -18.13 15.54
C ALA A 50 -9.64 -18.94 15.51
N ASN A 51 -10.02 -19.51 14.36
CA ASN A 51 -11.18 -20.37 14.23
C ASN A 51 -11.08 -21.64 15.10
N SER A 52 -9.88 -22.23 15.21
CA SER A 52 -9.62 -23.38 16.08
C SER A 52 -9.79 -23.04 17.57
N GLU A 53 -9.55 -21.77 17.91
CA GLU A 53 -9.79 -21.19 19.23
C GLU A 53 -11.24 -20.67 19.40
N GLY A 54 -12.11 -20.86 18.39
CA GLY A 54 -13.51 -20.41 18.41
C GLY A 54 -13.70 -18.90 18.18
N GLN A 55 -12.64 -18.20 17.77
CA GLN A 55 -12.64 -16.76 17.55
C GLN A 55 -12.71 -16.42 16.05
N VAL A 56 -13.64 -15.54 15.68
CA VAL A 56 -13.71 -14.98 14.32
C VAL A 56 -13.12 -13.59 14.32
N ASP A 57 -11.95 -13.43 13.69
CA ASP A 57 -11.32 -12.12 13.54
C ASP A 57 -11.78 -11.42 12.25
N ASN A 58 -12.74 -10.51 12.41
CA ASN A 58 -13.24 -9.67 11.32
C ASN A 58 -12.18 -8.72 10.74
N THR A 59 -11.16 -8.35 11.51
CA THR A 59 -10.06 -7.50 11.06
C THR A 59 -9.16 -8.27 10.10
N LEU A 60 -8.83 -9.52 10.44
CA LEU A 60 -8.09 -10.41 9.53
C LEU A 60 -8.87 -10.62 8.23
N SER A 61 -10.18 -10.86 8.30
CA SER A 61 -11.04 -11.01 7.11
C SER A 61 -11.05 -9.77 6.22
N LYS A 62 -11.08 -8.56 6.79
CA LYS A 62 -10.98 -7.30 6.03
C LYS A 62 -9.60 -7.14 5.39
N SER A 63 -8.54 -7.44 6.14
CA SER A 63 -7.17 -7.35 5.64
C SER A 63 -6.92 -8.32 4.48
N LEU A 64 -7.47 -9.55 4.57
CA LEU A 64 -7.36 -10.56 3.52
C LEU A 64 -7.97 -10.07 2.20
N LYS A 65 -9.18 -9.52 2.25
CA LYS A 65 -9.86 -8.96 1.06
C LYS A 65 -9.04 -7.82 0.43
N LEU A 66 -8.48 -6.93 1.26
CA LEU A 66 -7.63 -5.84 0.77
C LEU A 66 -6.36 -6.34 0.10
N TYR A 67 -5.71 -7.36 0.68
CA TYR A 67 -4.51 -7.96 0.08
C TYR A 67 -4.83 -8.67 -1.24
N GLN A 68 -5.95 -9.38 -1.32
CA GLN A 68 -6.41 -10.02 -2.55
C GLN A 68 -6.69 -9.00 -3.66
N GLN A 69 -7.40 -7.90 -3.35
CA GLN A 69 -7.67 -6.85 -4.32
C GLN A 69 -6.39 -6.16 -4.80
N ARG A 70 -5.42 -5.94 -3.91
CA ARG A 70 -4.11 -5.38 -4.31
C ARG A 70 -3.30 -6.34 -5.16
N LEU A 71 -3.39 -7.64 -4.88
CA LEU A 71 -2.71 -8.68 -5.64
C LEU A 71 -3.21 -8.68 -7.08
N GLU A 72 -4.52 -8.78 -7.27
CA GLU A 72 -5.17 -8.74 -8.59
C GLU A 72 -4.80 -7.47 -9.37
N HIS A 73 -4.75 -6.31 -8.71
CA HIS A 73 -4.33 -5.06 -9.34
C HIS A 73 -2.87 -5.09 -9.80
N TYR A 74 -1.94 -5.65 -9.01
CA TYR A 74 -0.54 -5.75 -9.43
C TYR A 74 -0.33 -6.83 -10.49
N GLU A 75 -1.04 -7.95 -10.44
CA GLU A 75 -1.00 -9.00 -11.47
C GLU A 75 -1.52 -8.45 -12.81
N THR A 76 -2.66 -7.75 -12.80
CA THR A 76 -3.20 -7.10 -14.01
C THR A 76 -2.21 -6.11 -14.62
N ARG A 77 -1.52 -5.34 -13.77
CA ARG A 77 -0.50 -4.39 -14.22
C ARG A 77 0.76 -5.06 -14.73
N LEU A 78 1.15 -6.19 -14.14
CA LEU A 78 2.27 -7.00 -14.63
C LEU A 78 1.94 -7.58 -16.01
N THR A 79 0.74 -8.14 -16.20
CA THR A 79 0.27 -8.62 -17.51
C THR A 79 0.17 -7.51 -18.55
N ALA A 80 -0.11 -6.27 -18.15
CA ALA A 80 -0.12 -5.13 -19.07
C ALA A 80 1.28 -4.64 -19.49
N LEU A 81 2.34 -5.13 -18.84
CA LEU A 81 3.74 -4.83 -19.17
C LEU A 81 4.40 -5.88 -20.07
N ASP A 82 3.81 -7.08 -20.16
CA ASP A 82 4.22 -8.21 -21.01
C ASP A 82 3.62 -8.08 -22.43
#